data_AF-A0A5R8NCG8-F1
#
_entry.id   AF-A0A5R8NCG8-F1
#
_cell.length_a   1.000
_cell.length_b   1.000
_cell.length_c   1.000
_cell.angle_alpha   90.00
_cell.angle_beta   90.00
_cell.angle_gamma   90.00
#
_symmetry.space_group_name_H-M   'P 1'
#
loop_
_entity.id
_entity.type
_entity.pdbx_description
1 polymer ?
#
loop_
_entity_poly.entity_id
_entity_poly.type
_entity_poly.pdbx_seq_one_letter_code
_entity_poly.pdbx_strand_id
1 'polypeptide(L)'
;MIKPLQDRIRRAARGLPAWKFRTTTALLAFFIFGAAASPFIDGLGLTGSMTYLGLALLPAAYLARAATRTAADTHPASTEESAPHARFNWTIAMVVAAVALLVGAAALDRGIEETRDPNAVMPDIVGMSLPAANDALDRLDLDITTYDATTDDRKVWIESNWIVAEQKPPAGTKLGDLTAVEVGVVKTGESRATTTRPPTRDACRMIDPDALAAAKMSAQLQPPRQSTPSGADDTPIYGCANDLDEVTLEVHLYPTHEAARTNAEYATRPEILTDPYSPYAKATRIPFASSFAGAKIISTDTGVSRVSWSVGPYLLLLEINSDPVSPHRTPRHPFDVLNTLIDTIFQQANAVLAEGDW
;
A
#
# COMPACT_ATOMS: atom_id res chain seq x y z
N MET A 1 -29.65 -43.98 -26.42
CA MET A 1 -29.04 -43.10 -27.45
C MET A 1 -27.53 -43.36 -27.68
N ILE A 2 -26.81 -44.13 -26.84
CA ILE A 2 -25.35 -44.30 -26.91
C ILE A 2 -24.88 -45.48 -27.79
N LYS A 3 -25.67 -46.55 -27.88
CA LYS A 3 -25.36 -47.76 -28.67
C LYS A 3 -25.14 -47.52 -30.19
N PRO A 4 -25.97 -46.72 -30.90
CA PRO A 4 -25.79 -46.54 -32.35
C PRO A 4 -24.54 -45.74 -32.73
N LEU A 5 -24.00 -44.91 -31.83
CA LEU A 5 -22.77 -44.16 -32.05
C LEU A 5 -21.53 -45.05 -31.94
N GLN A 6 -21.50 -45.98 -30.98
CA GLN A 6 -20.39 -46.93 -30.80
C GLN A 6 -20.25 -47.87 -32.01
N ASP A 7 -21.36 -48.31 -32.60
CA ASP A 7 -21.34 -49.19 -33.78
C ASP A 7 -20.95 -48.48 -35.09
N ARG A 8 -21.11 -47.15 -35.16
CA ARG A 8 -20.60 -46.34 -36.27
C ARG A 8 -19.07 -46.15 -36.16
N ILE A 9 -18.57 -45.89 -34.95
CA ILE A 9 -17.12 -45.75 -34.69
C ILE A 9 -16.39 -47.08 -34.96
N ARG A 10 -16.96 -48.22 -34.52
CA ARG A 10 -16.38 -49.56 -34.76
C ARG A 10 -16.36 -49.99 -36.22
N ARG A 11 -17.27 -49.46 -37.07
CA ARG A 11 -17.26 -49.72 -38.51
C ARG A 11 -16.26 -48.83 -39.25
N ALA A 12 -16.14 -47.56 -38.88
CA ALA A 12 -15.13 -46.66 -39.43
C ALA A 12 -13.69 -47.14 -39.11
N ALA A 13 -13.47 -47.74 -37.94
CA ALA A 13 -12.15 -48.23 -37.52
C ALA A 13 -11.65 -49.48 -38.28
N ARG A 14 -12.53 -50.26 -38.94
CA ARG A 14 -12.13 -51.50 -39.63
C ARG A 14 -11.52 -51.29 -41.02
N GLY A 15 -11.66 -50.09 -41.61
CA GLY A 15 -11.10 -49.77 -42.93
C GLY A 15 -9.78 -48.99 -42.89
N LEU A 16 -9.29 -48.62 -41.71
CA LEU A 16 -8.08 -47.82 -41.56
C LEU A 16 -6.90 -48.73 -41.17
N PRO A 17 -5.76 -48.65 -41.87
CA PRO A 17 -4.53 -49.31 -41.43
C PRO A 17 -4.25 -48.97 -39.97
N ALA A 18 -3.87 -49.97 -39.16
CA ALA A 18 -3.71 -49.81 -37.71
C ALA A 18 -2.80 -48.64 -37.30
N TRP A 19 -1.85 -48.25 -38.16
CA TRP A 19 -0.97 -47.11 -37.94
C TRP A 19 -1.69 -45.74 -38.06
N LYS A 20 -2.68 -45.62 -38.94
CA LYS A 20 -3.52 -44.40 -39.06
C LYS A 20 -4.39 -44.21 -37.83
N PHE A 21 -4.97 -45.29 -37.32
CA PHE A 21 -5.77 -45.21 -36.09
C PHE A 21 -4.93 -44.80 -34.88
N ARG A 22 -3.72 -45.38 -34.73
CA ARG A 22 -2.80 -45.03 -33.64
C ARG A 22 -2.33 -43.57 -33.71
N THR A 23 -2.03 -43.06 -34.90
CA THR A 23 -1.58 -41.67 -35.09
C THR A 23 -2.70 -40.67 -34.83
N THR A 24 -3.91 -40.90 -35.34
CA THR A 24 -5.06 -40.02 -35.06
C THR A 24 -5.40 -40.00 -33.58
N THR A 25 -5.34 -41.16 -32.91
CA THR A 25 -5.62 -41.24 -31.46
C THR A 25 -4.54 -40.52 -30.64
N ALA A 26 -3.27 -40.63 -31.03
CA ALA A 26 -2.17 -39.92 -30.38
C ALA A 26 -2.26 -38.40 -30.54
N LEU A 27 -2.59 -37.90 -31.74
CA LEU A 27 -2.79 -36.47 -31.99
C LEU A 27 -3.99 -35.92 -31.22
N LEU A 28 -5.10 -36.67 -31.17
CA LEU A 28 -6.29 -36.26 -30.42
C LEU A 28 -6.01 -36.22 -28.91
N ALA A 29 -5.31 -37.23 -28.38
CA ALA A 29 -4.91 -37.26 -26.97
C ALA A 29 -3.98 -36.09 -26.62
N PHE A 30 -3.05 -35.73 -27.50
CA PHE A 30 -2.15 -34.59 -27.32
C PHE A 30 -2.91 -33.26 -27.31
N PHE A 31 -3.87 -33.06 -28.22
CA PHE A 31 -4.71 -31.86 -28.22
C PHE A 31 -5.59 -31.74 -26.97
N ILE A 32 -6.19 -32.84 -26.53
CA ILE A 32 -7.03 -32.86 -25.32
C ILE A 32 -6.19 -32.58 -24.08
N PHE A 33 -5.01 -33.18 -23.96
CA PHE A 33 -4.10 -32.89 -22.84
C PHE A 33 -3.57 -31.45 -22.87
N GLY A 34 -3.25 -30.91 -24.05
CA GLY A 34 -2.82 -29.51 -24.21
C GLY A 34 -3.91 -28.51 -23.82
N ALA A 35 -5.16 -28.77 -24.23
CA ALA A 35 -6.30 -27.92 -23.88
C ALA A 35 -6.69 -28.03 -22.39
N ALA A 36 -6.52 -29.20 -21.76
CA ALA A 36 -6.82 -29.38 -20.34
C ALA A 36 -5.69 -28.85 -19.44
N ALA A 37 -4.45 -28.78 -19.93
CA ALA A 37 -3.31 -28.22 -19.23
C ALA A 37 -3.23 -26.69 -19.34
N SER A 38 -3.94 -26.06 -20.29
CA SER A 38 -3.86 -24.60 -20.51
C SER A 38 -4.16 -23.73 -19.28
N PRO A 39 -5.09 -24.07 -18.37
CA PRO A 39 -5.35 -23.25 -17.17
C PRO A 39 -4.27 -23.37 -16.09
N PHE A 40 -3.33 -24.32 -16.21
CA PHE A 40 -2.24 -24.50 -15.24
C PHE A 40 -0.96 -23.76 -15.67
N ILE A 41 -1.00 -23.06 -16.81
CA ILE A 41 0.14 -22.35 -17.42
C ILE A 41 -0.25 -20.89 -17.68
N ASP A 42 -1.00 -20.27 -16.78
CA ASP A 42 -1.43 -18.86 -16.90
C ASP A 42 -0.30 -17.84 -16.66
N GLY A 43 0.96 -18.29 -16.49
CA GLY A 43 2.13 -17.42 -16.30
C GLY A 43 3.04 -17.20 -17.52
N LEU A 44 2.74 -17.78 -18.69
CA LEU A 44 3.68 -17.78 -19.84
C LEU A 44 3.17 -17.08 -21.10
N GLY A 45 1.99 -16.45 -21.07
CA GLY A 45 1.45 -15.69 -22.19
C GLY A 45 1.39 -16.44 -23.54
N LEU A 46 1.20 -15.70 -24.63
CA LEU A 46 1.17 -16.18 -26.02
C LEU A 46 2.40 -17.02 -26.42
N THR A 47 3.53 -16.82 -25.74
CA THR A 47 4.78 -17.57 -25.92
C THR A 47 4.68 -19.04 -25.53
N GLY A 48 3.89 -19.39 -24.52
CA GLY A 48 3.66 -20.79 -24.12
C GLY A 48 2.94 -21.59 -25.21
N SER A 49 1.90 -21.00 -25.79
CA SER A 49 1.05 -21.63 -26.82
C SER A 49 1.83 -21.89 -28.13
N MET A 50 2.65 -20.92 -28.54
CA MET A 50 3.50 -21.03 -29.75
C MET A 50 4.58 -22.12 -29.60
N THR A 51 5.17 -22.27 -28.42
CA THR A 51 6.19 -23.29 -28.13
C THR A 51 5.60 -24.70 -28.20
N TYR A 52 4.37 -24.88 -27.70
CA TYR A 52 3.63 -26.14 -27.83
C TYR A 52 3.29 -26.47 -29.29
N LEU A 53 2.91 -25.48 -30.09
CA LEU A 53 2.60 -25.68 -31.51
C LEU A 53 3.85 -26.08 -32.31
N GLY A 54 5.00 -25.46 -32.00
CA GLY A 54 6.30 -25.83 -32.56
C GLY A 54 6.72 -27.27 -32.20
N LEU A 55 6.57 -27.67 -30.93
CA LEU A 55 6.86 -29.03 -30.47
C LEU A 55 5.90 -30.07 -31.07
N ALA A 56 4.63 -29.72 -31.29
CA ALA A 56 3.63 -30.61 -31.89
C ALA A 56 3.90 -30.92 -33.38
N LEU A 57 4.59 -30.03 -34.09
CA LEU A 57 4.93 -30.21 -35.51
C LEU A 57 6.15 -31.12 -35.73
N LEU A 58 7.02 -31.29 -34.74
CA LEU A 58 8.22 -32.14 -34.86
C LEU A 58 7.88 -33.64 -35.08
N PRO A 59 6.94 -34.26 -34.33
CA PRO A 59 6.51 -35.63 -34.61
C PRO A 59 5.83 -35.78 -35.98
N ALA A 60 5.05 -34.78 -36.41
CA ALA A 60 4.39 -34.81 -37.72
C ALA A 60 5.40 -34.77 -38.87
N ALA A 61 6.44 -33.92 -38.76
CA ALA A 61 7.53 -33.86 -39.71
C ALA A 61 8.37 -35.15 -39.72
N TYR A 62 8.65 -35.74 -38.54
CA TYR A 62 9.35 -37.01 -38.42
C TYR A 62 8.58 -38.17 -39.08
N LEU A 63 7.27 -38.25 -38.84
CA LEU A 63 6.40 -39.29 -39.42
C LEU A 63 6.21 -39.12 -40.93
N ALA A 64 6.10 -37.89 -41.44
CA ALA A 64 6.06 -37.63 -42.87
C ALA A 64 7.36 -38.11 -43.56
N ARG A 65 8.51 -37.86 -42.93
CA ARG A 65 9.82 -38.33 -43.43
C ARG A 65 9.95 -39.85 -43.38
N ALA A 66 9.44 -40.50 -42.33
CA ALA A 66 9.45 -41.96 -42.22
C ALA A 66 8.56 -42.62 -43.30
N ALA A 67 7.39 -42.05 -43.61
CA ALA A 67 6.49 -42.57 -44.64
C ALA A 67 7.05 -42.46 -46.06
N THR A 68 7.87 -41.44 -46.35
CA THR A 68 8.54 -41.31 -47.66
C THR A 68 9.66 -42.34 -47.86
N ARG A 69 10.27 -42.86 -46.78
CA ARG A 69 11.33 -43.88 -46.88
C ARG A 69 10.77 -45.27 -47.18
N THR A 70 9.62 -45.63 -46.60
CA THR A 70 9.00 -46.95 -46.86
C THR A 70 8.40 -47.08 -48.26
N ALA A 71 8.05 -45.97 -48.91
CA ALA A 71 7.60 -45.98 -50.31
C ALA A 71 8.74 -46.20 -51.32
N ALA A 72 10.00 -46.01 -50.94
CA ALA A 72 11.15 -46.19 -51.82
C ALA A 72 11.61 -47.66 -51.93
N ASP A 73 11.25 -48.52 -50.98
CA ASP A 73 11.73 -49.91 -50.92
C ASP A 73 10.74 -50.96 -51.48
N THR A 74 9.61 -50.53 -52.07
CA THR A 74 8.62 -51.46 -52.63
C THR A 74 8.18 -51.08 -54.04
N HIS A 75 9.10 -51.11 -55.01
CA HIS A 75 8.78 -51.66 -56.34
C HIS A 75 10.04 -51.96 -57.16
N PRO A 76 10.10 -53.12 -57.86
CA PRO A 76 11.17 -53.42 -58.79
C PRO A 76 10.98 -52.64 -60.10
N ALA A 77 12.10 -52.41 -60.77
CA ALA A 77 12.23 -51.63 -61.99
C ALA A 77 11.18 -51.97 -63.07
N SER A 78 10.43 -50.96 -63.49
CA SER A 78 9.92 -50.86 -64.85
C SER A 78 10.21 -49.45 -65.37
N THR A 79 10.87 -49.42 -66.51
CA THR A 79 11.20 -48.27 -67.33
C THR A 79 9.93 -47.64 -67.89
N GLU A 80 9.67 -46.37 -67.53
CA GLU A 80 8.86 -45.50 -68.37
C GLU A 80 9.19 -44.02 -68.12
N GLU A 81 8.91 -43.26 -69.16
CA GLU A 81 9.56 -42.04 -69.62
C GLU A 81 9.23 -40.80 -68.78
N SER A 82 10.23 -39.95 -68.58
CA SER A 82 10.22 -38.84 -67.63
C SER A 82 9.62 -37.57 -68.23
N ALA A 83 8.42 -37.20 -67.76
CA ALA A 83 7.94 -35.82 -67.82
C ALA A 83 8.49 -35.03 -66.61
N PRO A 84 8.93 -33.77 -66.77
CA PRO A 84 9.56 -33.02 -65.69
C PRO A 84 8.48 -32.48 -64.75
N HIS A 85 8.06 -33.29 -63.78
CA HIS A 85 7.41 -32.75 -62.59
C HIS A 85 8.47 -32.00 -61.81
N ALA A 86 8.49 -30.67 -61.95
CA ALA A 86 9.21 -29.77 -61.07
C ALA A 86 8.87 -30.19 -59.63
N ARG A 87 9.85 -30.80 -58.96
CA ARG A 87 9.75 -31.24 -57.57
C ARG A 87 9.66 -29.97 -56.73
N PHE A 88 8.45 -29.45 -56.57
CA PHE A 88 8.17 -28.33 -55.68
C PHE A 88 8.53 -28.79 -54.28
N ASN A 89 9.70 -28.35 -53.82
CA ASN A 89 10.29 -28.86 -52.60
C ASN A 89 9.56 -28.23 -51.42
N TRP A 90 8.47 -28.88 -51.01
CA TRP A 90 7.59 -28.47 -49.92
C TRP A 90 8.34 -28.15 -48.62
N THR A 91 9.53 -28.70 -48.44
CA THR A 91 10.42 -28.37 -47.32
C THR A 91 10.86 -26.91 -47.34
N ILE A 92 11.20 -26.35 -48.50
CA ILE A 92 11.62 -24.95 -48.64
C ILE A 92 10.41 -24.04 -48.43
N ALA A 93 9.25 -24.38 -49.00
CA ALA A 93 8.02 -23.59 -48.84
C ALA A 93 7.56 -23.53 -47.37
N MET A 94 7.63 -24.65 -46.64
CA MET A 94 7.29 -24.71 -45.21
C MET A 94 8.29 -23.95 -44.34
N VAL A 95 9.59 -24.01 -44.65
CA VAL A 95 10.62 -23.24 -43.93
C VAL A 95 10.45 -21.74 -44.16
N VAL A 96 10.17 -21.31 -45.40
CA VAL A 96 9.92 -19.90 -45.71
C VAL A 96 8.64 -19.40 -45.03
N ALA A 97 7.57 -20.20 -45.01
CA ALA A 97 6.33 -19.85 -44.30
C ALA A 97 6.56 -19.77 -42.78
N ALA A 98 7.33 -20.68 -42.19
CA ALA A 98 7.68 -20.66 -40.77
C ALA A 98 8.57 -19.48 -40.40
N VAL A 99 9.57 -19.14 -41.23
CA VAL A 99 10.41 -17.96 -41.04
C VAL A 99 9.61 -16.67 -41.22
N ALA A 100 8.70 -16.59 -42.20
CA ALA A 100 7.81 -15.44 -42.37
C ALA A 100 6.84 -15.27 -41.19
N LEU A 101 6.34 -16.36 -40.60
CA LEU A 101 5.54 -16.30 -39.37
C LEU A 101 6.37 -15.85 -38.16
N LEU A 102 7.62 -16.33 -38.03
CA LEU A 102 8.52 -15.95 -36.94
C LEU A 102 9.00 -14.49 -37.05
N VAL A 103 9.29 -14.02 -38.26
CA VAL A 103 9.69 -12.62 -38.53
C VAL A 103 8.48 -11.68 -38.45
N GLY A 104 7.30 -12.13 -38.90
CA GLY A 104 6.04 -11.40 -38.75
C GLY A 104 5.61 -11.25 -37.28
N ALA A 105 5.83 -12.27 -36.45
CA ALA A 105 5.59 -12.21 -35.01
C ALA A 105 6.57 -11.26 -34.30
N ALA A 106 7.83 -11.20 -34.72
CA ALA A 106 8.81 -10.26 -34.17
C ALA A 106 8.56 -8.79 -34.57
N ALA A 107 7.82 -8.54 -35.66
CA ALA A 107 7.44 -7.20 -36.09
C ALA A 107 6.15 -6.69 -35.42
N LEU A 108 5.31 -7.58 -34.89
CA LEU A 108 4.12 -7.22 -34.10
C LEU A 108 4.42 -6.92 -32.62
N ASP A 109 5.63 -7.24 -32.16
CA ASP A 109 6.10 -6.97 -30.79
C ASP A 109 6.72 -5.57 -30.63
N ARG A 110 6.86 -4.81 -31.72
CA ARG A 110 7.35 -3.43 -31.70
C ARG A 110 6.25 -2.47 -32.15
N GLY A 111 5.45 -2.03 -31.19
CA GLY A 111 4.70 -0.79 -31.36
C GLY A 111 3.28 -0.82 -30.83
N ILE A 112 3.13 -1.04 -29.53
CA ILE A 112 2.20 -0.25 -28.69
C ILE A 112 2.91 -0.09 -27.35
N GLU A 113 3.85 0.84 -27.25
CA GLU A 113 4.11 1.46 -25.95
C GLU A 113 2.92 2.39 -25.75
N GLU A 114 1.92 1.91 -25.01
CA GLU A 114 0.80 2.74 -24.57
C GLU A 114 1.41 3.74 -23.57
N THR A 115 1.77 4.93 -24.05
CA THR A 115 2.33 5.96 -23.19
C THR A 115 1.23 6.40 -22.23
N ARG A 116 1.33 5.98 -20.98
CA ARG A 116 0.43 6.36 -19.88
C ARG A 116 0.13 7.85 -19.91
N ASP A 117 -1.12 8.22 -19.63
CA ASP A 117 -1.51 9.62 -19.45
C ASP A 117 -0.60 10.30 -18.40
N PRO A 118 0.21 11.31 -18.80
CA PRO A 118 1.10 12.02 -17.88
C PRO A 118 0.36 12.85 -16.83
N ASN A 119 -0.96 13.04 -17.00
CA ASN A 119 -1.82 13.72 -16.04
C ASN A 119 -2.64 12.76 -15.17
N ALA A 120 -2.41 11.45 -15.27
CA ALA A 120 -3.10 10.47 -14.43
C ALA A 120 -2.91 10.80 -12.95
N VAL A 121 -4.01 10.72 -12.19
CA VAL A 121 -4.03 10.91 -10.75
C VAL A 121 -4.42 9.61 -10.06
N MET A 122 -3.90 9.42 -8.86
CA MET A 122 -4.15 8.25 -8.05
C MET A 122 -5.65 8.16 -7.70
N PRO A 123 -6.36 7.09 -8.08
CA PRO A 123 -7.75 6.89 -7.70
C PRO A 123 -7.88 6.62 -6.20
N ASP A 124 -9.04 6.93 -5.63
CA ASP A 124 -9.39 6.49 -4.27
C ASP A 124 -9.84 5.02 -4.31
N ILE A 125 -9.00 4.14 -3.77
CA ILE A 125 -9.18 2.68 -3.76
C ILE A 125 -9.34 2.14 -2.34
N VAL A 126 -9.33 2.99 -1.32
CA VAL A 126 -9.51 2.56 0.07
C VAL A 126 -10.90 1.96 0.25
N GLY A 127 -10.98 0.80 0.90
CA GLY A 127 -12.21 0.05 1.10
C GLY A 127 -12.62 -0.85 -0.06
N MET A 128 -11.93 -0.82 -1.19
CA MET A 128 -12.14 -1.78 -2.28
C MET A 128 -11.59 -3.15 -1.91
N SER A 129 -12.16 -4.22 -2.47
CA SER A 129 -11.49 -5.53 -2.45
C SER A 129 -10.20 -5.44 -3.26
N LEU A 130 -9.17 -6.20 -2.87
CA LEU A 130 -7.88 -6.17 -3.56
C LEU A 130 -8.00 -6.45 -5.08
N PRO A 131 -8.84 -7.39 -5.57
CA PRO A 131 -9.04 -7.58 -7.01
C PRO A 131 -9.63 -6.33 -7.69
N ALA A 132 -10.61 -5.67 -7.06
CA ALA A 132 -11.23 -4.47 -7.62
C ALA A 132 -10.27 -3.28 -7.64
N ALA A 133 -9.38 -3.19 -6.63
CA ALA A 133 -8.33 -2.19 -6.60
C ALA A 133 -7.28 -2.45 -7.69
N ASN A 134 -6.90 -3.70 -7.91
CA ASN A 134 -5.98 -4.09 -8.98
C ASN A 134 -6.55 -3.73 -10.35
N ASP A 135 -7.80 -4.11 -10.63
CA ASP A 135 -8.52 -3.73 -11.86
C ASP A 135 -8.60 -2.20 -12.06
N ALA A 136 -8.62 -1.42 -10.98
CA ALA A 136 -8.66 0.04 -11.06
C ALA A 136 -7.30 0.66 -11.40
N LEU A 137 -6.21 0.05 -10.92
CA LEU A 137 -4.84 0.50 -11.14
C LEU A 137 -4.26 -0.02 -12.46
N ASP A 138 -4.62 -1.24 -12.88
CA ASP A 138 -4.26 -1.81 -14.18
C ASP A 138 -4.73 -0.93 -15.33
N ARG A 139 -5.91 -0.30 -15.19
CA ARG A 139 -6.41 0.69 -16.18
C ARG A 139 -5.54 1.95 -16.31
N LEU A 140 -4.59 2.15 -15.40
CA LEU A 140 -3.63 3.25 -15.39
C LEU A 140 -2.20 2.74 -15.64
N ASP A 141 -2.04 1.49 -16.07
CA ASP A 141 -0.76 0.80 -16.23
C ASP A 141 0.09 0.83 -14.94
N LEU A 142 -0.55 0.67 -13.79
CA LEU A 142 0.11 0.67 -12.48
C LEU A 142 0.09 -0.70 -11.83
N ASP A 143 1.28 -1.24 -11.56
CA ASP A 143 1.42 -2.45 -10.76
C ASP A 143 1.13 -2.17 -9.28
N ILE A 144 0.56 -3.17 -8.59
CA ILE A 144 0.32 -3.10 -7.15
C ILE A 144 1.39 -3.86 -6.36
N THR A 145 1.99 -3.18 -5.38
CA THR A 145 2.79 -3.82 -4.33
C THR A 145 1.96 -3.88 -3.05
N THR A 146 1.63 -5.09 -2.59
CA THR A 146 0.80 -5.28 -1.39
C THR A 146 1.62 -5.58 -0.14
N TYR A 147 1.13 -5.11 1.01
CA TYR A 147 1.59 -5.52 2.33
C TYR A 147 0.40 -5.69 3.27
N ASP A 148 0.52 -6.58 4.25
CA ASP A 148 -0.47 -6.70 5.31
C ASP A 148 -0.42 -5.44 6.17
N ALA A 149 -1.52 -4.70 6.21
CA ALA A 149 -1.66 -3.50 7.02
C ALA A 149 -1.98 -3.84 8.49
N THR A 150 -1.99 -5.13 8.86
CA THR A 150 -1.95 -5.56 10.27
C THR A 150 -0.51 -5.82 10.75
N THR A 151 -0.34 -6.15 12.04
CA THR A 151 0.95 -6.52 12.64
C THR A 151 1.40 -7.94 12.28
N ASP A 152 0.61 -8.68 11.50
CA ASP A 152 0.80 -10.12 11.31
C ASP A 152 1.73 -10.46 10.12
N ASP A 153 2.13 -9.46 9.29
CA ASP A 153 2.96 -9.60 8.07
C ASP A 153 2.57 -10.80 7.18
N ARG A 154 1.26 -11.00 7.01
CA ARG A 154 0.75 -12.13 6.23
C ARG A 154 0.95 -11.85 4.74
N LYS A 155 1.25 -12.90 3.98
CA LYS A 155 1.30 -12.80 2.51
C LYS A 155 -0.09 -12.98 1.91
N VAL A 156 -0.36 -12.20 0.87
CA VAL A 156 -1.58 -12.29 0.07
C VAL A 156 -1.49 -13.53 -0.80
N TRP A 157 -2.26 -14.57 -0.48
CA TRP A 157 -2.35 -15.79 -1.29
C TRP A 157 -3.63 -15.85 -2.14
N ILE A 158 -4.71 -15.26 -1.65
CA ILE A 158 -6.03 -15.25 -2.30
C ILE A 158 -6.55 -13.82 -2.16
N GLU A 159 -6.42 -13.02 -3.21
CA GLU A 159 -6.70 -11.57 -3.17
C GLU A 159 -8.13 -11.24 -2.74
N SER A 160 -9.11 -12.05 -3.11
CA SER A 160 -10.52 -11.83 -2.74
C SER A 160 -10.80 -11.87 -1.24
N ASN A 161 -9.88 -12.39 -0.44
CA ASN A 161 -9.96 -12.35 1.02
C ASN A 161 -9.46 -11.05 1.63
N TRP A 162 -9.04 -10.07 0.81
CA TRP A 162 -8.39 -8.85 1.26
C TRP A 162 -9.13 -7.59 0.79
N ILE A 163 -9.10 -6.58 1.64
CA ILE A 163 -9.64 -5.23 1.41
C ILE A 163 -8.50 -4.24 1.55
N VAL A 164 -8.47 -3.21 0.71
CA VAL A 164 -7.53 -2.10 0.81
C VAL A 164 -7.83 -1.26 2.05
N ALA A 165 -6.87 -1.20 2.97
CA ALA A 165 -6.93 -0.38 4.17
C ALA A 165 -6.20 0.95 4.02
N GLU A 166 -5.19 1.02 3.15
CA GLU A 166 -4.44 2.24 2.85
C GLU A 166 -3.79 2.17 1.48
N GLN A 167 -3.50 3.34 0.91
CA GLN A 167 -2.86 3.48 -0.39
C GLN A 167 -1.73 4.51 -0.37
N LYS A 168 -0.70 4.29 -1.19
CA LYS A 168 0.39 5.24 -1.45
C LYS A 168 0.71 5.23 -2.95
N PRO A 169 0.70 6.38 -3.63
CA PRO A 169 0.40 7.73 -3.12
C PRO A 169 -1.05 7.91 -2.63
N PRO A 170 -1.38 8.98 -1.87
CA PRO A 170 -2.76 9.30 -1.51
C PRO A 170 -3.62 9.60 -2.74
N ALA A 171 -4.93 9.39 -2.62
CA ALA A 171 -5.89 9.70 -3.69
C ALA A 171 -5.75 11.16 -4.16
N GLY A 172 -5.87 11.38 -5.47
CA GLY A 172 -5.71 12.68 -6.10
C GLY A 172 -4.25 13.12 -6.35
N THR A 173 -3.26 12.34 -5.89
CA THR A 173 -1.85 12.62 -6.18
C THR A 173 -1.54 12.35 -7.66
N LYS A 174 -0.77 13.23 -8.31
CA LYS A 174 -0.30 12.98 -9.68
C LYS A 174 0.65 11.78 -9.70
N LEU A 175 0.40 10.83 -10.61
CA LEU A 175 1.15 9.58 -10.70
C LEU A 175 2.46 9.74 -11.46
N GLY A 176 2.54 10.66 -12.42
CA GLY A 176 3.74 10.89 -13.22
C GLY A 176 4.27 9.60 -13.83
N ASP A 177 5.56 9.34 -13.62
CA ASP A 177 6.28 8.19 -14.21
C ASP A 177 6.26 6.92 -13.32
N LEU A 178 5.46 6.89 -12.23
CA LEU A 178 5.45 5.76 -11.29
C LEU A 178 4.95 4.49 -11.96
N THR A 179 5.73 3.42 -12.10
CA THR A 179 5.21 2.15 -12.68
C THR A 179 4.45 1.27 -11.69
N ALA A 180 4.56 1.55 -10.39
CA ALA A 180 3.92 0.78 -9.34
C ALA A 180 3.50 1.65 -8.15
N VAL A 181 2.51 1.19 -7.39
CA VAL A 181 2.00 1.83 -6.16
C VAL A 181 1.95 0.84 -5.01
N GLU A 182 2.06 1.36 -3.79
CA GLU A 182 2.07 0.53 -2.58
C GLU A 182 0.69 0.57 -1.91
N VAL A 183 0.12 -0.58 -1.59
CA VAL A 183 -1.23 -0.70 -1.04
C VAL A 183 -1.20 -1.62 0.18
N GLY A 184 -1.66 -1.08 1.32
CA GLY A 184 -1.80 -1.86 2.54
C GLY A 184 -3.17 -2.51 2.58
N VAL A 185 -3.20 -3.81 2.86
CA VAL A 185 -4.42 -4.62 2.82
C VAL A 185 -4.69 -5.32 4.15
N VAL A 186 -5.96 -5.55 4.47
CA VAL A 186 -6.41 -6.33 5.64
C VAL A 186 -7.33 -7.44 5.17
N LYS A 187 -7.48 -8.52 5.94
CA LYS A 187 -8.48 -9.53 5.54
C LYS A 187 -9.89 -8.97 5.66
N THR A 188 -10.79 -9.45 4.83
CA THR A 188 -12.20 -9.11 4.85
C THR A 188 -12.79 -9.32 6.24
N GLY A 189 -13.33 -8.25 6.84
CA GLY A 189 -13.89 -8.26 8.20
C GLY A 189 -12.88 -7.92 9.31
N GLU A 190 -11.60 -7.79 8.99
CA GLU A 190 -10.59 -7.24 9.89
C GLU A 190 -10.46 -5.73 9.71
N SER A 191 -10.13 -5.04 10.78
CA SER A 191 -9.66 -3.66 10.73
C SER A 191 -8.13 -3.65 10.74
N ARG A 192 -7.55 -2.59 10.18
CA ARG A 192 -6.10 -2.37 10.19
C ARG A 192 -5.53 -2.51 11.60
N ALA A 193 -4.43 -3.24 11.77
CA ALA A 193 -3.67 -3.09 13.00
C ALA A 193 -2.91 -1.77 12.91
N THR A 194 -3.14 -0.90 13.87
CA THR A 194 -2.52 0.40 13.93
C THR A 194 -1.03 0.25 14.26
N THR A 195 -0.15 -0.07 13.29
CA THR A 195 1.32 -0.05 13.48
C THR A 195 2.09 0.08 12.13
N THR A 196 2.41 1.26 11.55
CA THR A 196 3.54 2.21 11.75
C THR A 196 4.56 2.21 10.57
N ARG A 197 4.50 3.20 9.67
CA ARG A 197 5.70 3.97 9.25
C ARG A 197 5.64 5.24 10.12
N PRO A 198 6.67 5.62 10.89
CA PRO A 198 6.51 6.74 11.80
C PRO A 198 6.33 8.03 10.96
N PRO A 199 5.33 8.87 11.22
CA PRO A 199 5.60 10.14 11.85
C PRO A 199 5.84 9.81 13.31
N THR A 200 7.08 9.87 13.79
CA THR A 200 7.26 9.92 15.24
C THR A 200 6.67 11.25 15.63
N ARG A 201 5.39 11.23 16.06
CA ARG A 201 4.73 12.30 16.79
C ARG A 201 5.50 12.58 18.04
N ASP A 202 6.55 13.37 17.84
CA ASP A 202 7.57 13.74 18.78
C ASP A 202 7.19 15.10 19.37
N ALA A 203 6.33 15.02 20.38
CA ALA A 203 5.96 16.18 21.18
C ALA A 203 7.18 16.89 21.80
N CYS A 204 8.36 16.26 21.87
CA CYS A 204 9.56 16.93 22.36
C CYS A 204 10.08 18.00 21.41
N ARG A 205 9.79 17.93 20.11
CA ARG A 205 10.12 19.00 19.15
C ARG A 205 9.37 20.32 19.44
N MET A 206 8.25 20.23 20.16
CA MET A 206 7.43 21.38 20.53
C MET A 206 7.93 22.10 21.80
N ILE A 207 8.87 21.50 22.53
CA ILE A 207 9.50 22.10 23.71
C ILE A 207 10.92 22.52 23.33
N ASP A 208 11.20 23.82 23.33
CA ASP A 208 12.53 24.36 23.06
C ASP A 208 13.43 24.25 24.33
N PRO A 209 14.51 23.44 24.32
CA PRO A 209 15.44 23.34 25.44
C PRO A 209 16.11 24.66 25.80
N ASP A 210 16.34 25.56 24.85
CA ASP A 210 16.96 26.86 25.10
C ASP A 210 15.99 27.77 25.87
N ALA A 211 14.69 27.67 25.57
CA ALA A 211 13.65 28.36 26.33
C ALA A 211 13.57 27.85 27.79
N LEU A 212 13.69 26.53 28.00
CA LEU A 212 13.77 25.93 29.34
C LEU A 212 14.99 26.45 30.12
N ALA A 213 16.16 26.46 29.47
CA ALA A 213 17.39 26.98 30.07
C ALA A 213 17.27 28.46 30.42
N ALA A 214 16.70 29.28 29.53
CA ALA A 214 16.43 30.70 29.79
C ALA A 214 15.47 30.91 30.97
N ALA A 215 14.50 30.01 31.13
CA ALA A 215 13.59 29.99 32.27
C ALA A 215 14.20 29.41 33.57
N LYS A 216 15.46 28.93 33.55
CA LYS A 216 16.14 28.26 34.67
C LYS A 216 15.50 26.93 35.09
N MET A 217 14.88 26.25 34.14
CA MET A 217 14.40 24.87 34.25
C MET A 217 15.41 23.91 33.63
N SER A 218 15.28 22.62 33.91
CA SER A 218 16.13 21.64 33.23
C SER A 218 15.83 21.62 31.73
N ALA A 219 16.87 21.78 30.92
CA ALA A 219 16.79 21.72 29.45
C ALA A 219 16.83 20.28 28.91
N GLN A 220 17.10 19.29 29.75
CA GLN A 220 17.19 17.90 29.32
C GLN A 220 15.78 17.33 29.12
N LEU A 221 15.45 16.93 27.89
CA LEU A 221 14.17 16.30 27.58
C LEU A 221 14.21 14.79 27.81
N GLN A 222 13.09 14.25 28.29
CA GLN A 222 12.81 12.82 28.30
C GLN A 222 12.53 12.34 26.86
N PRO A 223 12.63 11.03 26.58
CA PRO A 223 12.14 10.47 25.32
C PRO A 223 10.65 10.77 25.11
N PRO A 224 10.18 10.96 23.86
CA PRO A 224 8.76 11.15 23.58
C PRO A 224 7.94 9.95 24.07
N ARG A 225 6.79 10.26 24.66
CA ARG A 225 5.84 9.30 25.22
C ARG A 225 4.58 9.28 24.34
N GLN A 226 3.94 8.14 24.27
CA GLN A 226 2.63 8.00 23.63
C GLN A 226 1.75 7.13 24.51
N SER A 227 0.49 7.55 24.72
CA SER A 227 -0.51 6.69 25.33
C SER A 227 -1.03 5.67 24.32
N THR A 228 -1.26 4.45 24.79
CA THR A 228 -2.05 3.46 24.06
C THR A 228 -3.51 3.67 24.43
N PRO A 229 -4.39 4.11 23.52
CA PRO A 229 -5.82 4.19 23.79
C PRO A 229 -6.34 2.83 24.27
N SER A 230 -7.04 2.80 25.41
CA SER A 230 -7.54 1.56 26.04
C SER A 230 -8.99 1.24 25.66
N GLY A 231 -9.68 2.18 25.01
CA GLY A 231 -11.04 2.02 24.48
C GLY A 231 -11.30 2.88 23.24
N ALA A 232 -12.46 2.69 22.60
CA ALA A 232 -12.85 3.42 21.40
C ALA A 232 -13.02 4.94 21.61
N ASP A 233 -13.23 5.34 22.87
CA ASP A 233 -13.41 6.74 23.27
C ASP A 233 -12.11 7.39 23.77
N ASP A 234 -11.03 6.61 23.89
CA ASP A 234 -9.73 7.13 24.33
C ASP A 234 -9.04 7.87 23.19
N THR A 235 -8.72 9.13 23.46
CA THR A 235 -8.01 10.00 22.53
C THR A 235 -6.51 9.68 22.59
N PRO A 236 -5.81 9.47 21.47
CA PRO A 236 -4.36 9.30 21.49
C PRO A 236 -3.68 10.53 22.08
N ILE A 237 -2.76 10.30 23.02
CA ILE A 237 -1.98 11.35 23.68
C ILE A 237 -0.51 11.15 23.33
N TYR A 238 0.14 12.20 22.86
CA TYR A 238 1.58 12.26 22.62
C TYR A 238 2.17 13.24 23.62
N GLY A 239 3.20 12.84 24.34
CA GLY A 239 3.72 13.59 25.48
C GLY A 239 5.22 13.79 25.43
N CYS A 240 5.67 14.91 25.97
CA CYS A 240 7.06 15.12 26.31
C CYS A 240 7.16 15.82 27.66
N ALA A 241 8.25 15.58 28.38
CA ALA A 241 8.59 16.33 29.57
C ALA A 241 10.10 16.55 29.63
N ASN A 242 10.54 17.51 30.43
CA ASN A 242 11.94 17.54 30.86
C ASN A 242 12.21 16.48 31.94
N ASP A 243 13.47 16.13 32.16
CA ASP A 243 13.93 15.08 33.08
C ASP A 243 13.53 15.30 34.55
N LEU A 244 13.17 16.52 34.92
CA LEU A 244 12.68 16.88 36.25
C LEU A 244 11.14 16.97 36.34
N ASP A 245 10.41 16.71 35.26
CA ASP A 245 8.95 16.90 35.14
C ASP A 245 8.49 18.31 35.59
N GLU A 246 9.38 19.32 35.47
CA GLU A 246 9.08 20.73 35.69
C GLU A 246 8.19 21.27 34.56
N VAL A 247 8.35 20.75 33.34
CA VAL A 247 7.52 21.09 32.17
C VAL A 247 7.07 19.81 31.50
N THR A 248 5.76 19.65 31.34
CA THR A 248 5.15 18.54 30.61
C THR A 248 4.20 19.09 29.55
N LEU A 249 4.35 18.64 28.31
CA LEU A 249 3.46 18.93 27.21
C LEU A 249 2.77 17.64 26.76
N GLU A 250 1.45 17.70 26.62
CA GLU A 250 0.63 16.66 26.02
C GLU A 250 -0.10 17.20 24.79
N VAL A 251 -0.16 16.38 23.74
CA VAL A 251 -0.90 16.64 22.51
C VAL A 251 -1.96 15.56 22.37
N HIS A 252 -3.22 15.96 22.49
CA HIS A 252 -4.40 15.10 22.40
C HIS A 252 -5.00 15.22 21.00
N LEU A 253 -5.15 14.09 20.29
CA LEU A 253 -5.71 14.06 18.94
C LEU A 253 -7.21 13.72 18.95
N TYR A 254 -8.06 14.72 18.80
CA TYR A 254 -9.51 14.53 18.75
C TYR A 254 -10.03 14.21 17.34
N PRO A 255 -11.21 13.57 17.23
CA PRO A 255 -11.83 13.28 15.93
C PRO A 255 -12.20 14.54 15.12
N THR A 256 -12.49 15.66 15.80
CA THR A 256 -12.86 16.92 15.15
C THR A 256 -12.17 18.11 15.81
N HIS A 257 -12.04 19.20 15.05
CA HIS A 257 -11.46 20.43 15.56
C HIS A 257 -12.34 21.07 16.65
N GLU A 258 -13.67 20.95 16.55
CA GLU A 258 -14.60 21.45 17.57
C GLU A 258 -14.43 20.70 18.90
N ALA A 259 -14.19 19.39 18.85
CA ALA A 259 -13.91 18.59 20.03
C ALA A 259 -12.60 19.02 20.70
N ALA A 260 -11.52 19.21 19.93
CA ALA A 260 -10.25 19.71 20.45
C ALA A 260 -10.41 21.10 21.09
N ARG A 261 -11.10 22.03 20.42
CA ARG A 261 -11.40 23.37 20.94
C ARG A 261 -12.18 23.33 22.25
N THR A 262 -13.25 22.54 22.31
CA THR A 262 -14.11 22.41 23.50
C THR A 262 -13.32 21.88 24.69
N ASN A 263 -12.49 20.85 24.48
CA ASN A 263 -11.66 20.29 25.54
C ASN A 263 -10.53 21.25 25.96
N ALA A 264 -9.98 22.04 25.04
CA ALA A 264 -8.97 23.04 25.36
C ALA A 264 -9.57 24.14 26.24
N GLU A 265 -10.77 24.65 25.92
CA GLU A 265 -11.49 25.60 26.78
C GLU A 265 -11.84 25.01 28.14
N TYR A 266 -12.28 23.75 28.17
CA TYR A 266 -12.61 23.05 29.40
C TYR A 266 -11.40 22.91 30.34
N ALA A 267 -10.22 22.57 29.81
CA ALA A 267 -9.00 22.38 30.59
C ALA A 267 -8.54 23.64 31.34
N THR A 268 -8.89 24.83 30.81
CA THR A 268 -8.54 26.13 31.40
C THR A 268 -9.76 27.03 31.59
N ARG A 269 -10.90 26.42 31.92
CA ARG A 269 -12.16 27.11 32.17
C ARG A 269 -12.10 28.00 33.43
N PRO A 270 -12.82 29.12 33.49
CA PRO A 270 -12.77 30.06 34.62
C PRO A 270 -13.12 29.45 35.98
N GLU A 271 -13.99 28.44 36.01
CA GLU A 271 -14.49 27.80 37.23
C GLU A 271 -13.36 27.17 38.06
N ILE A 272 -12.26 26.76 37.41
CA ILE A 272 -11.07 26.20 38.06
C ILE A 272 -10.40 27.21 38.99
N LEU A 273 -10.56 28.52 38.76
CA LEU A 273 -10.01 29.56 39.63
C LEU A 273 -10.88 29.81 40.87
N THR A 274 -12.15 29.40 40.83
CA THR A 274 -13.10 29.64 41.93
C THR A 274 -13.21 28.46 42.88
N ASP A 275 -12.67 27.30 42.51
CA ASP A 275 -12.63 26.12 43.37
C ASP A 275 -11.59 26.30 44.49
N PRO A 276 -11.99 26.26 45.78
CA PRO A 276 -11.06 26.45 46.90
C PRO A 276 -10.01 25.34 47.05
N TYR A 277 -10.22 24.17 46.43
CA TYR A 277 -9.27 23.06 46.44
C TYR A 277 -8.37 23.04 45.20
N SER A 278 -8.62 23.93 44.25
CA SER A 278 -7.82 24.05 43.04
C SER A 278 -6.46 24.68 43.35
N PRO A 279 -5.34 24.11 42.84
CA PRO A 279 -4.03 24.74 42.96
C PRO A 279 -3.93 26.06 42.17
N TYR A 280 -4.98 26.42 41.42
CA TYR A 280 -5.07 27.60 40.58
C TYR A 280 -5.95 28.71 41.17
N ALA A 281 -6.44 28.58 42.39
CA ALA A 281 -7.42 29.51 42.96
C ALA A 281 -6.98 30.99 42.99
N LYS A 282 -5.66 31.24 42.98
CA LYS A 282 -5.06 32.59 42.92
C LYS A 282 -4.26 32.85 41.63
N ALA A 283 -4.39 31.96 40.65
CA ALA A 283 -3.65 32.06 39.41
C ALA A 283 -4.17 33.24 38.56
N THR A 284 -3.28 33.77 37.73
CA THR A 284 -3.68 34.72 36.69
C THR A 284 -4.07 33.95 35.43
N ARG A 285 -5.27 34.23 34.91
CA ARG A 285 -5.77 33.61 33.68
C ARG A 285 -5.71 34.59 32.50
N ILE A 286 -5.06 34.17 31.42
CA ILE A 286 -4.91 34.95 30.19
C ILE A 286 -5.47 34.14 29.03
N PRO A 287 -6.65 34.46 28.49
CA PRO A 287 -7.21 33.79 27.31
C PRO A 287 -6.29 33.96 26.09
N PHE A 288 -6.17 32.91 25.29
CA PHE A 288 -5.59 33.05 23.96
C PHE A 288 -6.57 33.76 23.01
N ALA A 289 -6.08 34.15 21.82
CA ALA A 289 -6.95 34.64 20.76
C ALA A 289 -8.02 33.60 20.42
N SER A 290 -9.20 34.06 19.98
CA SER A 290 -10.36 33.21 19.71
C SER A 290 -10.08 32.07 18.71
N SER A 291 -9.07 32.23 17.85
CA SER A 291 -8.60 31.20 16.92
C SER A 291 -8.03 29.94 17.60
N PHE A 292 -7.50 30.04 18.82
CA PHE A 292 -6.79 28.94 19.48
C PHE A 292 -7.57 28.27 20.60
N ALA A 293 -8.63 28.90 21.14
CA ALA A 293 -9.35 28.39 22.31
C ALA A 293 -8.45 28.23 23.56
N GLY A 294 -9.02 28.01 24.74
CA GLY A 294 -8.26 27.86 25.98
C GLY A 294 -7.59 29.15 26.50
N ALA A 295 -6.64 28.99 27.43
CA ALA A 295 -5.99 30.08 28.15
C ALA A 295 -4.68 29.62 28.79
N LYS A 296 -3.89 30.59 29.25
CA LYS A 296 -2.84 30.39 30.24
C LYS A 296 -3.44 30.54 31.64
N ILE A 297 -3.14 29.63 32.56
CA ILE A 297 -3.40 29.75 33.99
C ILE A 297 -2.05 29.68 34.69
N ILE A 298 -1.52 30.83 35.13
CA ILE A 298 -0.18 30.93 35.71
C ILE A 298 -0.31 31.15 37.22
N SER A 299 0.14 30.19 38.01
CA SER A 299 0.15 30.26 39.47
C SER A 299 1.57 30.29 40.01
N THR A 300 2.04 31.46 40.41
CA THR A 300 3.31 31.59 41.14
C THR A 300 3.14 31.26 42.63
N ASP A 301 1.93 31.36 43.19
CA ASP A 301 1.69 31.13 44.62
C ASP A 301 1.87 29.66 44.98
N THR A 302 1.33 28.76 44.15
CA THR A 302 1.47 27.30 44.31
C THR A 302 2.61 26.70 43.49
N GLY A 303 3.11 27.45 42.50
CA GLY A 303 4.09 26.97 41.53
C GLY A 303 3.50 26.11 40.42
N VAL A 304 2.20 25.82 40.41
CA VAL A 304 1.56 24.92 39.42
C VAL A 304 0.80 25.74 38.39
N SER A 305 1.23 25.70 37.14
CA SER A 305 0.59 26.41 36.03
C SER A 305 0.07 25.43 34.98
N ARG A 306 -1.09 25.74 34.41
CA ARG A 306 -1.74 24.97 33.34
C ARG A 306 -2.02 25.86 32.16
N VAL A 307 -1.72 25.40 30.96
CA VAL A 307 -2.00 26.12 29.72
C VAL A 307 -2.63 25.15 28.75
N SER A 308 -3.68 25.60 28.05
CA SER A 308 -4.26 24.82 26.98
C SER A 308 -4.61 25.69 25.78
N TRP A 309 -4.46 25.11 24.60
CA TRP A 309 -4.92 25.68 23.34
C TRP A 309 -5.19 24.56 22.34
N SER A 310 -5.74 24.92 21.18
CA SER A 310 -6.09 24.00 20.12
C SER A 310 -5.66 24.53 18.76
N VAL A 311 -5.25 23.61 17.89
CA VAL A 311 -4.88 23.86 16.50
C VAL A 311 -5.46 22.72 15.66
N GLY A 312 -6.47 23.00 14.84
CA GLY A 312 -7.18 21.95 14.11
C GLY A 312 -7.71 20.86 15.07
N PRO A 313 -7.47 19.57 14.81
CA PRO A 313 -7.91 18.47 15.68
C PRO A 313 -7.03 18.25 16.93
N TYR A 314 -5.99 19.06 17.12
CA TYR A 314 -5.07 18.92 18.24
C TYR A 314 -5.47 19.84 19.40
N LEU A 315 -5.52 19.26 20.60
CA LEU A 315 -5.44 20.01 21.85
C LEU A 315 -4.04 19.86 22.40
N LEU A 316 -3.47 20.97 22.86
CA LEU A 316 -2.20 21.00 23.56
C LEU A 316 -2.47 21.36 25.01
N LEU A 317 -1.94 20.55 25.92
CA LEU A 317 -2.00 20.75 27.36
C LEU A 317 -0.58 20.83 27.89
N LEU A 318 -0.22 22.00 28.39
CA LEU A 318 1.08 22.28 28.97
C LEU A 318 0.92 22.48 30.48
N GLU A 319 1.63 21.67 31.25
CA GLU A 319 1.72 21.76 32.70
C GLU A 319 3.13 22.21 33.09
N ILE A 320 3.22 23.17 34.01
CA ILE A 320 4.49 23.68 34.51
C ILE A 320 4.48 23.62 36.04
N ASN A 321 5.41 22.84 36.59
CA ASN A 321 5.75 22.78 38.00
C ASN A 321 6.98 23.65 38.27
N SER A 322 6.73 24.82 38.86
CA SER A 322 7.72 25.82 39.23
C SER A 322 7.84 25.95 40.75
N ASP A 323 8.70 26.85 41.22
CA ASP A 323 8.84 27.06 42.65
C ASP A 323 7.71 27.95 43.19
N PRO A 324 7.04 27.54 44.28
CA PRO A 324 6.03 28.38 44.91
C PRO A 324 6.69 29.62 45.53
N VAL A 325 5.99 30.75 45.48
CA VAL A 325 6.43 31.98 46.15
C VAL A 325 6.55 31.73 47.66
N SER A 326 7.69 32.10 48.24
CA SER A 326 7.97 32.01 49.67
C SER A 326 8.40 33.36 50.23
N PRO A 327 7.94 33.78 51.43
CA PRO A 327 8.23 35.10 52.00
C PRO A 327 9.71 35.45 52.17
N HIS A 328 10.60 34.46 52.15
CA HIS A 328 12.03 34.63 52.41
C HIS A 328 12.94 34.15 51.28
N ARG A 329 12.38 33.86 50.10
CA ARG A 329 13.15 33.49 48.91
C ARG A 329 12.64 34.25 47.70
N THR A 330 13.57 34.83 46.95
CA THR A 330 13.26 35.32 45.61
C THR A 330 12.86 34.12 44.74
N PRO A 331 11.67 34.12 44.12
CA PRO A 331 11.23 33.01 43.29
C PRO A 331 12.17 32.88 42.08
N ARG A 332 12.54 31.64 41.74
CA ARG A 332 13.30 31.33 40.52
C ARG A 332 12.46 31.62 39.28
N HIS A 333 11.15 31.36 39.37
CA HIS A 333 10.20 31.48 38.27
C HIS A 333 9.12 32.54 38.57
N PRO A 334 9.45 33.84 38.52
CA PRO A 334 8.44 34.89 38.61
C PRO A 334 7.50 34.83 37.40
N PHE A 335 6.34 35.49 37.52
CA PHE A 335 5.28 35.47 36.51
C PHE A 335 5.78 35.76 35.10
N ASP A 336 6.60 36.79 34.90
CA ASP A 336 7.07 37.19 33.56
C ASP A 336 7.96 36.12 32.91
N VAL A 337 8.75 35.39 33.71
CA VAL A 337 9.59 34.28 33.21
C VAL A 337 8.69 33.13 32.75
N LEU A 338 7.70 32.76 33.56
CA LEU A 338 6.73 31.72 33.20
C LEU A 338 5.90 32.10 31.97
N ASN A 339 5.40 33.33 31.91
CA ASN A 339 4.62 33.79 30.77
C ASN A 339 5.44 33.80 29.47
N THR A 340 6.70 34.23 29.53
CA THR A 340 7.61 34.23 28.38
C THR A 340 7.95 32.81 27.91
N LEU A 341 8.20 31.88 28.85
CA LEU A 341 8.39 30.47 28.53
C LEU A 341 7.18 29.88 27.82
N ILE A 342 5.98 30.13 28.36
CA ILE A 342 4.72 29.67 27.76
C ILE A 342 4.54 30.23 26.34
N ASP A 343 4.81 31.52 26.13
CA ASP A 343 4.73 32.13 24.80
C ASP A 343 5.70 31.48 23.82
N THR A 344 6.92 31.17 24.27
CA THR A 344 7.95 30.54 23.43
C THR A 344 7.54 29.12 23.04
N ILE A 345 7.10 28.30 24.01
CA ILE A 345 6.60 26.94 23.76
C ILE A 345 5.36 26.98 22.85
N PHE A 346 4.43 27.90 23.08
CA PHE A 346 3.24 28.06 22.23
C PHE A 346 3.61 28.34 20.77
N GLN A 347 4.56 29.25 20.52
CA GLN A 347 5.01 29.55 19.16
C GLN A 347 5.72 28.35 18.52
N GLN A 348 6.65 27.72 19.24
CA GLN A 348 7.38 26.55 18.77
C GLN A 348 6.44 25.39 18.42
N ALA A 349 5.52 25.06 19.32
CA ALA A 349 4.55 23.99 19.12
C ALA A 349 3.66 24.24 17.89
N ASN A 350 3.19 25.46 17.70
CA ASN A 350 2.36 25.80 16.54
C ASN A 350 3.14 25.77 15.23
N ALA A 351 4.41 26.17 15.24
CA ALA A 351 5.29 26.04 14.07
C ALA A 351 5.50 24.57 13.70
N VAL A 352 5.80 23.74 14.69
CA VAL A 352 5.99 22.28 14.53
C VAL A 352 4.71 21.59 14.04
N LEU A 353 3.54 21.95 14.58
CA LEU A 353 2.26 21.43 14.09
C LEU A 353 1.97 21.83 12.64
N ALA A 354 2.37 23.04 12.22
CA ALA A 354 2.16 23.52 10.86
C ALA A 354 3.02 22.78 9.83
N GLU A 355 4.13 22.15 10.24
CA GLU A 355 4.95 21.28 9.38
C GLU A 355 4.23 19.97 9.02
N GLY A 356 3.25 19.55 9.83
CA GLY A 356 2.44 18.34 9.61
C GLY A 356 3.14 17.01 9.91
N ASP A 357 4.48 17.03 10.06
CA ASP A 357 5.32 15.92 10.52
C ASP A 357 6.04 16.37 11.80
N TRP A 358 5.30 16.33 12.90
CA TRP A 358 5.80 16.56 14.24
C TRP A 358 5.99 15.26 14.95
#